data_AF-A0A357GXB8-F1
#
_entry.id   AF-A0A357GXB8-F1
#
_cell.length_a   1.000
_cell.length_b   1.000
_cell.length_c   1.000
_cell.angle_alpha   90.00
_cell.angle_beta   90.00
_cell.angle_gamma   90.00
#
_symmetry.space_group_name_H-M   'P 1'
#
loop_
_entity.id
_entity.type
_entity.pdbx_description
1 polymer ?
#
loop_
_entity_poly.entity_id
_entity_poly.type
_entity_poly.pdbx_seq_one_letter_code
_entity_poly.pdbx_strand_id
1 'polypeptide(L)'
;MNKIQLFIALAVVLNLAFPKPILANSQIFYADSVYGVGNQTYQSNHALGEPDGLKADFFNQNTYITLSFGEGVETTGDLTIYFNIFNYGAGYRVEFLDSNLVETQTSSAIFPLATTEITIDYTGEIPYGYVTITSIENETWSLDAVMTTVTEEAVPETTDEPEEIPVLISEETCNGNQGLVIKRIDDDNLTANANTTVYVVGCDGTSHVFPNELTYQTWWPDFESLSFVESSFLAQHGLGNNVTVRPGTYLVKLATDPKVYAVEPGGILRWIPNEATAQALYGNNWNQIVIDISDELFADYTIGEDLTDTIYPEAVIGFLPVEGRVVYLSNSSYYNLPGDTINSLRLNTKFLVPLSAEIMTTYSDGGDLIYDEAIAFPF
;
A
#
# COMPACT_ATOMS: atom_id res chain seq x y z
N MET A 1 82.90 43.71 -22.71
CA MET A 1 81.96 43.17 -23.71
C MET A 1 81.18 42.03 -23.07
N ASN A 2 79.85 42.07 -23.20
CA ASN A 2 78.83 41.10 -22.79
C ASN A 2 78.72 40.73 -21.29
N LYS A 3 77.85 41.46 -20.59
CA LYS A 3 77.19 40.99 -19.36
C LYS A 3 76.00 40.11 -19.77
N ILE A 4 76.06 38.82 -19.43
CA ILE A 4 74.96 37.87 -19.57
C ILE A 4 74.06 38.05 -18.34
N GLN A 5 72.84 38.57 -18.53
CA GLN A 5 71.79 38.53 -17.51
C GLN A 5 71.05 37.19 -17.60
N LEU A 6 71.12 36.42 -16.52
CA LEU A 6 70.37 35.18 -16.33
C LEU A 6 68.97 35.55 -15.82
N PHE A 7 67.94 35.35 -16.64
CA PHE A 7 66.54 35.45 -16.22
C PHE A 7 66.16 34.15 -15.49
N ILE A 8 65.80 34.26 -14.20
CA ILE A 8 65.13 33.20 -13.46
C ILE A 8 63.64 33.33 -13.76
N ALA A 9 63.08 32.38 -14.52
CA ALA A 9 61.65 32.24 -14.71
C ALA A 9 61.04 31.59 -13.46
N LEU A 10 60.28 32.35 -12.68
CA LEU A 10 59.46 31.84 -11.59
C LEU A 10 58.13 31.36 -12.19
N ALA A 11 57.95 30.05 -12.35
CA ALA A 11 56.68 29.47 -12.72
C ALA A 11 55.75 29.47 -11.50
N VAL A 12 54.79 30.41 -11.47
CA VAL A 12 53.66 30.35 -10.54
C VAL A 12 52.60 29.45 -11.17
N VAL A 13 52.45 28.25 -10.62
CA VAL A 13 51.32 27.37 -10.94
C VAL A 13 50.11 27.90 -10.19
N LEU A 14 49.26 28.68 -10.86
CA LEU A 14 47.97 29.10 -10.33
C LEU A 14 46.99 27.93 -10.46
N ASN A 15 46.80 27.18 -9.37
CA ASN A 15 45.77 26.15 -9.29
C ASN A 15 44.41 26.84 -9.16
N LEU A 16 43.74 27.07 -10.29
CA LEU A 16 42.33 27.45 -10.33
C LEU A 16 41.51 26.20 -9.99
N ALA A 17 41.21 26.02 -8.70
CA ALA A 17 40.18 25.09 -8.28
C ALA A 17 38.83 25.71 -8.66
N PHE A 18 38.24 25.26 -9.77
CA PHE A 18 36.82 25.46 -9.99
C PHE A 18 36.07 24.63 -8.95
N PRO A 19 35.13 25.19 -8.16
CA PRO A 19 34.21 24.35 -7.42
C PRO A 19 33.49 23.47 -8.45
N LYS A 20 33.53 22.15 -8.25
CA LYS A 20 32.64 21.24 -9.00
C LYS A 20 31.21 21.74 -8.79
N PRO A 21 30.38 21.84 -9.83
CA PRO A 21 28.96 22.07 -9.62
C PRO A 21 28.45 20.93 -8.72
N ILE A 22 27.89 21.30 -7.57
CA ILE A 22 27.09 20.38 -6.76
C ILE A 22 25.85 20.12 -7.62
N LEU A 23 25.76 18.96 -8.24
CA LEU A 23 24.52 18.50 -8.83
C LEU A 23 23.60 18.18 -7.65
N ALA A 24 22.60 19.04 -7.41
CA ALA A 24 21.47 18.65 -6.59
C ALA A 24 20.80 17.46 -7.30
N ASN A 25 20.83 16.30 -6.66
CA ASN A 25 20.11 15.14 -7.15
C ASN A 25 18.64 15.33 -6.75
N SER A 26 17.76 15.59 -7.71
CA SER A 26 16.32 15.65 -7.46
C SER A 26 15.72 14.27 -7.69
N GLN A 27 15.24 13.62 -6.62
CA GLN A 27 14.52 12.34 -6.72
C GLN A 27 13.04 12.63 -6.96
N ILE A 28 12.46 11.92 -7.94
CA ILE A 28 11.04 12.05 -8.31
C ILE A 28 10.24 11.02 -7.51
N PHE A 29 9.11 11.45 -6.96
CA PHE A 29 8.16 10.60 -6.27
C PHE A 29 6.77 10.79 -6.87
N TYR A 30 6.16 9.69 -7.31
CA TYR A 30 4.74 9.67 -7.66
C TYR A 30 3.93 9.22 -6.44
N ALA A 31 2.66 9.63 -6.39
CA ALA A 31 1.75 9.08 -5.40
C ALA A 31 1.68 7.55 -5.57
N ASP A 32 1.89 6.80 -4.51
CA ASP A 32 2.00 5.33 -4.57
C ASP A 32 0.84 4.63 -3.85
N SER A 33 0.04 5.38 -3.10
CA SER A 33 -1.09 4.87 -2.34
C SER A 33 -2.19 5.92 -2.16
N VAL A 34 -3.42 5.43 -2.04
CA VAL A 34 -4.60 6.24 -1.70
C VAL A 34 -4.82 6.15 -0.20
N TYR A 35 -4.65 7.29 0.48
CA TYR A 35 -4.83 7.43 1.92
C TYR A 35 -6.30 7.66 2.32
N GLY A 36 -7.07 8.36 1.49
CA GLY A 36 -8.47 8.68 1.78
C GLY A 36 -9.26 9.01 0.51
N VAL A 37 -10.56 8.73 0.49
CA VAL A 37 -11.44 9.07 -0.64
C VAL A 37 -12.77 9.61 -0.14
N GLY A 38 -13.23 10.68 -0.77
CA GLY A 38 -14.58 11.19 -0.59
C GLY A 38 -15.61 10.34 -1.33
N ASN A 39 -16.86 10.47 -0.90
CA ASN A 39 -17.98 9.91 -1.66
C ASN A 39 -17.94 10.44 -3.10
N GLN A 40 -18.14 9.54 -4.07
CA GLN A 40 -18.15 9.82 -5.52
C GLN A 40 -16.77 9.98 -6.21
N THR A 41 -15.66 9.67 -5.56
CA THR A 41 -14.38 9.43 -6.27
C THR A 41 -14.41 8.01 -6.83
N TYR A 42 -14.32 7.84 -8.15
CA TYR A 42 -14.39 6.54 -8.81
C TYR A 42 -13.03 6.12 -9.34
N GLN A 43 -12.66 4.83 -9.22
CA GLN A 43 -11.36 4.29 -9.62
C GLN A 43 -10.16 5.06 -9.03
N SER A 44 -10.21 5.38 -7.73
CA SER A 44 -9.18 6.18 -7.05
C SER A 44 -7.75 5.69 -7.26
N ASN A 45 -7.55 4.37 -7.37
CA ASN A 45 -6.23 3.76 -7.54
C ASN A 45 -5.60 4.06 -8.91
N HIS A 46 -6.38 4.53 -9.88
CA HIS A 46 -5.86 4.96 -11.17
C HIS A 46 -5.14 6.32 -11.11
N ALA A 47 -5.09 6.99 -9.95
CA ALA A 47 -4.30 8.20 -9.75
C ALA A 47 -2.87 7.91 -9.23
N LEU A 48 -2.49 6.63 -9.13
CA LEU A 48 -1.24 6.18 -8.54
C LEU A 48 -0.20 5.87 -9.62
N GLY A 49 1.07 6.12 -9.30
CA GLY A 49 2.20 5.85 -10.17
C GLY A 49 2.42 6.92 -11.23
N GLU A 50 3.16 6.55 -12.28
CA GLU A 50 3.43 7.43 -13.41
C GLU A 50 2.14 7.70 -14.22
N PRO A 51 2.06 8.84 -14.96
CA PRO A 51 0.92 9.10 -15.84
C PRO A 51 0.81 8.02 -16.91
N ASP A 52 -0.19 7.15 -16.79
CA ASP A 52 -0.39 5.97 -17.63
C ASP A 52 -1.70 6.05 -18.45
N GLY A 53 -2.52 7.06 -18.19
CA GLY A 53 -3.79 7.30 -18.85
C GLY A 53 -4.99 6.58 -18.24
N LEU A 54 -4.77 5.74 -17.22
CA LEU A 54 -5.83 5.35 -16.28
C LEU A 54 -6.16 6.57 -15.41
N LYS A 55 -7.43 6.72 -15.01
CA LYS A 55 -7.85 7.93 -14.28
C LYS A 55 -8.83 7.65 -13.17
N ALA A 56 -8.68 8.41 -12.08
CA ALA A 56 -9.64 8.53 -11.00
C ALA A 56 -10.62 9.67 -11.31
N ASP A 57 -11.93 9.40 -11.29
CA ASP A 57 -12.96 10.34 -11.70
C ASP A 57 -13.55 11.11 -10.52
N PHE A 58 -13.73 12.43 -10.71
CA PHE A 58 -14.36 13.35 -9.78
C PHE A 58 -15.66 13.86 -10.39
N PHE A 59 -16.80 13.41 -9.85
CA PHE A 59 -18.10 13.74 -10.45
C PHE A 59 -18.79 14.96 -9.87
N ASN A 60 -18.49 15.37 -8.64
CA ASN A 60 -19.22 16.42 -7.93
C ASN A 60 -18.31 17.29 -7.06
N GLN A 61 -18.85 18.43 -6.62
CA GLN A 61 -18.20 19.28 -5.64
C GLN A 61 -17.99 18.53 -4.31
N ASN A 62 -16.87 18.80 -3.66
CA ASN A 62 -16.38 18.18 -2.42
C ASN A 62 -16.02 16.70 -2.53
N THR A 63 -15.99 16.13 -3.75
CA THR A 63 -15.33 14.85 -4.00
C THR A 63 -13.83 15.02 -3.85
N TYR A 64 -13.17 14.15 -3.08
CA TYR A 64 -11.75 14.28 -2.76
C TYR A 64 -11.00 12.95 -2.84
N ILE A 65 -9.68 13.05 -2.99
CA ILE A 65 -8.74 11.94 -2.79
C ILE A 65 -7.58 12.46 -1.95
N THR A 66 -7.13 11.69 -0.96
CA THR A 66 -5.89 11.91 -0.23
C THR A 66 -4.90 10.86 -0.70
N LEU A 67 -3.71 11.30 -1.09
CA LEU A 67 -2.65 10.48 -1.68
C LEU A 67 -1.38 10.60 -0.83
N SER A 68 -0.61 9.52 -0.77
CA SER A 68 0.72 9.50 -0.15
C SER A 68 1.80 9.25 -1.22
N PHE A 69 3.02 9.74 -0.96
CA PHE A 69 4.19 9.57 -1.84
C PHE A 69 5.12 8.42 -1.46
N GLY A 70 4.78 7.66 -0.42
CA GLY A 70 5.56 6.52 0.02
C GLY A 70 6.25 6.70 1.37
N GLU A 71 6.79 5.60 1.90
CA GLU A 71 7.30 5.52 3.27
C GLU A 71 8.50 6.45 3.47
N GLY A 72 8.41 7.31 4.49
CA GLY A 72 9.46 8.26 4.84
C GLY A 72 9.66 9.38 3.81
N VAL A 73 8.78 9.50 2.81
CA VAL A 73 8.82 10.60 1.85
C VAL A 73 8.26 11.86 2.50
N GLU A 74 9.17 12.69 2.97
CA GLU A 74 8.89 14.04 3.48
C GLU A 74 9.61 15.05 2.56
N THR A 75 8.84 15.93 1.91
CA THR A 75 9.39 16.86 0.91
C THR A 75 8.87 18.28 1.08
N THR A 76 9.66 19.23 0.58
CA THR A 76 9.27 20.64 0.39
C THR A 76 9.20 21.01 -1.09
N GLY A 77 9.23 20.02 -1.99
CA GLY A 77 9.13 20.24 -3.44
C GLY A 77 7.73 20.60 -3.91
N ASP A 78 7.65 21.22 -5.09
CA ASP A 78 6.39 21.58 -5.72
C ASP A 78 5.60 20.32 -6.14
N LEU A 79 4.27 20.44 -6.14
CA LEU A 79 3.37 19.37 -6.53
C LEU A 79 2.99 19.50 -8.00
N THR A 80 3.15 18.44 -8.78
CA THR A 80 2.63 18.35 -10.15
C THR A 80 1.43 17.42 -10.20
N ILE A 81 0.35 17.87 -10.83
CA ILE A 81 -0.90 17.11 -11.00
C ILE A 81 -1.15 16.90 -12.49
N TYR A 82 -1.38 15.65 -12.89
CA TYR A 82 -1.79 15.25 -14.23
C TYR A 82 -3.28 14.99 -14.26
N PHE A 83 -4.02 15.67 -15.13
CA PHE A 83 -5.49 15.68 -15.09
C PHE A 83 -6.11 15.78 -16.48
N ASN A 84 -7.42 15.50 -16.52
CA ASN A 84 -8.25 15.68 -17.69
C ASN A 84 -9.56 16.36 -17.32
N ILE A 85 -9.90 17.42 -18.05
CA ILE A 85 -11.17 18.14 -17.88
C ILE A 85 -12.18 17.72 -18.94
N PHE A 86 -13.43 17.50 -18.53
CA PHE A 86 -14.54 17.28 -19.47
C PHE A 86 -15.39 18.54 -19.66
N ASN A 87 -15.44 19.40 -18.64
CA ASN A 87 -16.26 20.61 -18.63
C ASN A 87 -15.41 21.84 -18.23
N TYR A 88 -15.68 22.97 -18.89
CA TYR A 88 -15.09 24.25 -18.49
C TYR A 88 -15.59 24.64 -17.10
N GLY A 89 -14.68 25.13 -16.25
CA GLY A 89 -15.01 25.56 -14.89
C GLY A 89 -14.64 24.55 -13.80
N ALA A 90 -14.12 23.36 -14.15
CA ALA A 90 -13.59 22.43 -13.16
C ALA A 90 -12.50 23.07 -12.31
N GLY A 91 -12.63 22.98 -10.99
CA GLY A 91 -11.70 23.54 -10.03
C GLY A 91 -11.23 22.52 -9.00
N TYR A 92 -10.06 22.79 -8.44
CA TYR A 92 -9.42 21.97 -7.41
C TYR A 92 -9.04 22.81 -6.18
N ARG A 93 -8.95 22.13 -5.04
CA ARG A 93 -8.20 22.54 -3.85
C ARG A 93 -7.23 21.43 -3.49
N VAL A 94 -5.97 21.77 -3.25
CA VAL A 94 -4.93 20.90 -2.72
C VAL A 94 -4.62 21.33 -1.30
N GLU A 95 -4.68 20.39 -0.37
CA GLU A 95 -4.21 20.53 1.01
C GLU A 95 -2.96 19.65 1.14
N PHE A 96 -1.82 20.26 1.44
CA PHE A 96 -0.55 19.58 1.72
C PHE A 96 -0.53 19.21 3.20
N LEU A 97 -0.20 17.96 3.52
CA LEU A 97 -0.25 17.46 4.90
C LEU A 97 1.09 16.84 5.32
N ASP A 98 1.49 17.15 6.55
CA ASP A 98 2.67 16.54 7.19
C ASP A 98 2.44 15.05 7.53
N SER A 99 3.43 14.40 8.13
CA SER A 99 3.35 12.99 8.56
C SER A 99 2.25 12.71 9.58
N ASN A 100 1.70 13.73 10.23
CA ASN A 100 0.57 13.62 11.17
C ASN A 100 -0.77 14.04 10.52
N LEU A 101 -0.81 14.21 9.19
CA LEU A 101 -1.95 14.69 8.41
C LEU A 101 -2.43 16.09 8.80
N VAL A 102 -1.56 16.90 9.38
CA VAL A 102 -1.86 18.29 9.68
C VAL A 102 -1.58 19.12 8.44
N GLU A 103 -2.55 19.95 8.03
CA GLU A 103 -2.39 20.84 6.90
C GLU A 103 -1.21 21.81 7.12
N THR A 104 -0.24 21.77 6.22
CA THR A 104 0.92 22.66 6.19
C THR A 104 0.74 23.81 5.20
N GLN A 105 0.02 23.55 4.10
CA GLN A 105 -0.33 24.54 3.08
C GLN A 105 -1.62 24.14 2.37
N THR A 106 -2.37 25.13 1.88
CA THR A 106 -3.50 24.92 0.98
C THR A 106 -3.38 25.80 -0.26
N SER A 107 -3.82 25.28 -1.41
CA SER A 107 -3.85 26.00 -2.69
C SER A 107 -5.11 25.63 -3.46
N SER A 108 -5.74 26.57 -4.15
CA SER A 108 -6.96 26.32 -4.92
C SER A 108 -7.03 27.16 -6.18
N ALA A 109 -7.47 26.57 -7.28
CA ALA A 109 -7.67 27.27 -8.55
C ALA A 109 -8.67 26.54 -9.46
N ILE A 110 -9.01 27.19 -10.57
CA ILE A 110 -9.71 26.57 -11.70
C ILE A 110 -8.66 25.94 -12.64
N PHE A 111 -8.92 24.72 -13.12
CA PHE A 111 -8.03 24.07 -14.07
C PHE A 111 -7.91 24.87 -15.37
N PRO A 112 -6.69 25.05 -15.90
CA PRO A 112 -6.49 25.67 -17.20
C PRO A 112 -7.03 24.78 -18.32
N LEU A 113 -7.59 25.39 -19.36
CA LEU A 113 -8.19 24.65 -20.49
C LEU A 113 -7.17 24.06 -21.48
N ALA A 114 -5.94 24.56 -21.47
CA ALA A 114 -4.96 24.31 -22.53
C ALA A 114 -3.83 23.35 -22.12
N THR A 115 -3.90 22.80 -20.91
CA THR A 115 -2.90 21.86 -20.38
C THR A 115 -3.58 20.67 -19.71
N THR A 116 -2.86 19.58 -19.60
CA THR A 116 -3.25 18.35 -18.87
C THR A 116 -2.36 18.12 -17.66
N GLU A 117 -1.51 19.09 -17.35
CA GLU A 117 -0.65 19.12 -16.18
C GLU A 117 -0.59 20.54 -15.61
N ILE A 118 -0.44 20.63 -14.30
CA ILE A 118 -0.16 21.87 -13.57
C ILE A 118 0.86 21.59 -12.47
N THR A 119 1.67 22.59 -12.14
CA THR A 119 2.55 22.60 -10.97
C THR A 119 2.03 23.61 -9.96
N ILE A 120 1.99 23.20 -8.69
CA ILE A 120 1.51 23.98 -7.56
C ILE A 120 2.71 24.20 -6.64
N ASP A 121 3.11 25.46 -6.52
CA ASP A 121 4.26 25.86 -5.71
C ASP A 121 4.03 25.50 -4.23
N TYR A 122 4.99 24.78 -3.64
CA TYR A 122 5.03 24.55 -2.20
C TYR A 122 5.97 25.56 -1.55
N THR A 123 5.46 26.38 -0.63
CA THR A 123 6.26 27.43 0.03
C THR A 123 6.37 27.22 1.53
N GLY A 124 5.88 26.09 2.04
CA GLY A 124 5.95 25.73 3.47
C GLY A 124 7.36 25.30 3.89
N GLU A 125 7.71 25.58 5.15
CA GLU A 125 8.98 25.09 5.74
C GLU A 125 8.84 23.69 6.33
N ILE A 126 7.62 23.28 6.70
CA ILE A 126 7.33 21.93 7.20
C ILE A 126 7.22 21.02 5.98
N PRO A 127 7.91 19.88 5.90
CA PRO A 127 7.75 18.98 4.77
C PRO A 127 6.37 18.29 4.79
N TYR A 128 5.86 17.95 3.61
CA TYR A 128 4.64 17.15 3.46
C TYR A 128 4.98 15.76 2.92
N GLY A 129 4.15 14.78 3.28
CA GLY A 129 4.18 13.42 2.71
C GLY A 129 2.85 13.01 2.09
N TYR A 130 1.82 13.84 2.26
CA TYR A 130 0.47 13.58 1.77
C TYR A 130 -0.13 14.82 1.11
N VAL A 131 -1.06 14.58 0.19
CA VAL A 131 -1.86 15.63 -0.42
C VAL A 131 -3.32 15.22 -0.50
N THR A 132 -4.23 16.09 -0.08
CA THR A 132 -5.67 15.94 -0.36
C THR A 132 -6.04 16.83 -1.53
N ILE A 133 -6.54 16.24 -2.61
CA ILE A 133 -7.06 16.94 -3.79
C ILE A 133 -8.58 16.85 -3.77
N THR A 134 -9.23 18.00 -3.65
CA THR A 134 -10.68 18.14 -3.58
C THR A 134 -11.21 18.87 -4.80
N SER A 135 -12.26 18.35 -5.44
CA SER A 135 -13.02 19.10 -6.43
C SER A 135 -13.85 20.20 -5.75
N ILE A 136 -13.66 21.45 -6.15
CA ILE A 136 -14.37 22.61 -5.55
C ILE A 136 -15.55 23.11 -6.37
N GLU A 137 -15.80 22.50 -7.53
CA GLU A 137 -16.89 22.85 -8.43
C GLU A 137 -17.67 21.57 -8.80
N ASN A 138 -18.83 21.67 -9.47
CA ASN A 138 -19.66 20.50 -9.81
C ASN A 138 -19.28 19.84 -11.14
N GLU A 139 -18.29 20.40 -11.81
CA GLU A 139 -17.81 20.01 -13.12
C GLU A 139 -16.96 18.76 -13.03
N THR A 140 -17.28 17.76 -13.86
CA THR A 140 -16.51 16.52 -13.91
C THR A 140 -15.11 16.70 -14.48
N TRP A 141 -14.13 16.07 -13.84
CA TRP A 141 -12.74 15.96 -14.27
C TRP A 141 -12.15 14.64 -13.75
N SER A 142 -10.99 14.24 -14.27
CA SER A 142 -10.27 13.05 -13.78
C SER A 142 -8.82 13.37 -13.47
N LEU A 143 -8.28 12.64 -12.50
CA LEU A 143 -6.90 12.66 -12.06
C LEU A 143 -6.17 11.42 -12.62
N ASP A 144 -5.01 11.62 -13.24
CA ASP A 144 -4.17 10.58 -13.86
C ASP A 144 -3.01 10.22 -12.93
N ALA A 145 -2.29 11.23 -12.44
CA ALA A 145 -1.17 11.03 -11.52
C ALA A 145 -0.87 12.29 -10.72
N VAL A 146 -0.11 12.11 -9.63
CA VAL A 146 0.43 13.21 -8.83
C VAL A 146 1.90 12.92 -8.53
N MET A 147 2.73 13.96 -8.65
CA MET A 147 4.19 13.86 -8.55
C MET A 147 4.75 14.98 -7.69
N THR A 148 5.79 14.70 -6.92
CA THR A 148 6.64 15.68 -6.26
C THR A 148 8.12 15.36 -6.46
N THR A 149 9.00 16.27 -6.06
CA THR A 149 10.44 16.07 -6.08
C THR A 149 11.04 16.31 -4.71
N VAL A 150 11.90 15.41 -4.24
CA VAL A 150 12.77 15.67 -3.09
C VAL A 150 14.07 16.24 -3.63
N THR A 151 14.46 17.42 -3.12
CA THR A 151 15.80 17.94 -3.34
C THR A 151 16.65 17.50 -2.16
N GLU A 152 17.52 16.50 -2.37
CA GLU A 152 18.51 16.16 -1.35
C GLU A 152 19.48 17.34 -1.19
N GLU A 153 19.51 17.96 -0.01
CA GLU A 153 20.65 18.78 0.36
C GLU A 153 21.87 17.87 0.53
N ALA A 154 22.97 18.22 -0.12
CA ALA A 154 24.21 17.44 -0.05
C ALA A 154 24.71 17.36 1.40
N VAL A 155 24.44 16.25 2.07
CA VAL A 155 25.02 15.93 3.39
C VAL A 155 26.50 15.59 3.17
N PRO A 156 27.46 16.26 3.84
CA PRO A 156 28.85 15.85 3.77
C PRO A 156 29.00 14.47 4.43
N GLU A 157 29.57 13.50 3.70
CA GLU A 157 29.87 12.15 4.21
C GLU A 157 30.62 12.23 5.54
N THR A 158 29.96 11.86 6.64
CA THR A 158 30.60 11.55 7.92
C THR A 158 30.72 10.04 8.05
N THR A 159 31.95 9.56 8.13
CA THR A 159 32.29 8.15 8.34
C THR A 159 32.07 7.83 9.82
N ASP A 160 30.90 7.28 10.18
CA ASP A 160 30.69 6.69 11.50
C ASP A 160 30.68 5.15 11.43
N GLU A 161 31.51 4.58 12.29
CA GLU A 161 31.68 3.16 12.59
C GLU A 161 30.47 2.66 13.42
N PRO A 162 29.91 1.47 13.18
CA PRO A 162 28.69 1.06 13.85
C PRO A 162 28.96 0.66 15.31
N GLU A 163 28.22 1.25 16.25
CA GLU A 163 28.17 0.79 17.64
C GLU A 163 27.34 -0.51 17.73
N GLU A 164 27.91 -1.55 18.34
CA GLU A 164 27.24 -2.83 18.60
C GLU A 164 26.16 -2.70 19.68
N ILE A 165 24.91 -3.03 19.32
CA ILE A 165 23.78 -3.17 20.25
C ILE A 165 23.86 -4.55 20.92
N PRO A 166 23.64 -4.67 22.25
CA PRO A 166 23.66 -5.96 22.92
C PRO A 166 22.40 -6.78 22.57
N VAL A 167 22.64 -7.99 22.06
CA VAL A 167 21.64 -9.00 21.71
C VAL A 167 20.94 -9.52 22.97
N LEU A 168 19.62 -9.29 23.07
CA LEU A 168 18.72 -10.02 23.96
C LEU A 168 18.23 -11.29 23.27
N ILE A 169 18.12 -12.37 24.04
CA ILE A 169 18.04 -13.75 23.58
C ILE A 169 16.57 -14.20 23.42
N SER A 170 16.34 -14.88 22.29
CA SER A 170 15.26 -15.83 21.92
C SER A 170 13.81 -15.33 21.86
N GLU A 171 13.44 -14.84 20.68
CA GLU A 171 12.18 -15.19 20.05
C GLU A 171 12.52 -16.21 18.95
N GLU A 172 11.65 -17.21 18.70
CA GLU A 172 11.84 -18.12 17.57
C GLU A 172 11.77 -17.31 16.28
N THR A 173 12.93 -16.87 15.78
CA THR A 173 13.02 -16.12 14.54
C THR A 173 12.57 -17.03 13.41
N CYS A 174 11.57 -16.60 12.66
CA CYS A 174 11.17 -17.26 11.42
C CYS A 174 12.41 -17.55 10.58
N ASN A 175 12.50 -18.75 10.01
CA ASN A 175 13.54 -19.05 9.05
C ASN A 175 13.40 -18.00 7.93
N GLY A 176 14.47 -17.28 7.55
CA GLY A 176 14.42 -16.05 6.73
C GLY A 176 13.83 -16.18 5.31
N ASN A 177 13.13 -17.28 5.03
CA ASN A 177 12.37 -17.58 3.84
C ASN A 177 10.85 -17.42 4.03
N GLN A 178 10.34 -16.98 5.18
CA GLN A 178 8.89 -16.77 5.36
C GLN A 178 8.34 -15.87 4.25
N GLY A 179 7.20 -16.24 3.68
CA GLY A 179 6.58 -15.48 2.61
C GLY A 179 7.18 -15.70 1.22
N LEU A 180 8.24 -16.52 1.10
CA LEU A 180 8.78 -16.88 -0.20
C LEU A 180 7.76 -17.73 -0.97
N VAL A 181 7.20 -17.15 -2.03
CA VAL A 181 6.27 -17.83 -2.93
C VAL A 181 7.06 -18.60 -3.98
N ILE A 182 6.85 -19.90 -4.05
CA ILE A 182 7.63 -20.80 -4.90
C ILE A 182 6.76 -21.67 -5.80
N LYS A 183 7.30 -21.97 -6.97
CA LYS A 183 6.76 -22.96 -7.91
C LYS A 183 7.88 -23.83 -8.46
N ARG A 184 7.59 -25.10 -8.67
CA ARG A 184 8.56 -26.05 -9.22
C ARG A 184 8.94 -25.69 -10.65
N ILE A 185 10.24 -25.67 -10.97
CA ILE A 185 10.76 -25.63 -12.34
C ILE A 185 10.39 -26.94 -13.02
N ASP A 186 9.79 -26.87 -14.21
CA ASP A 186 9.56 -28.03 -15.07
C ASP A 186 10.68 -28.11 -16.10
N ASP A 187 11.45 -29.21 -16.08
CA ASP A 187 12.55 -29.61 -16.97
C ASP A 187 12.79 -28.70 -18.21
N ASP A 188 13.43 -27.54 -18.01
CA ASP A 188 13.80 -26.54 -19.04
C ASP A 188 12.64 -25.97 -19.90
N ASN A 189 11.39 -26.11 -19.47
CA ASN A 189 10.24 -25.54 -20.17
C ASN A 189 9.41 -24.61 -19.28
N LEU A 190 9.76 -23.32 -19.30
CA LEU A 190 9.01 -22.23 -18.65
C LEU A 190 7.55 -22.09 -19.15
N THR A 191 7.14 -22.84 -20.18
CA THR A 191 5.78 -22.83 -20.74
C THR A 191 5.01 -24.14 -20.53
N ALA A 192 5.63 -25.17 -19.93
CA ALA A 192 4.97 -26.44 -19.68
C ALA A 192 4.07 -26.35 -18.43
N ASN A 193 2.76 -26.44 -18.67
CA ASN A 193 1.71 -26.47 -17.65
C ASN A 193 1.67 -27.77 -16.81
N ALA A 194 2.77 -28.52 -16.69
CA ALA A 194 2.71 -29.84 -16.05
C ALA A 194 2.67 -29.77 -14.51
N ASN A 195 3.07 -28.65 -13.90
CA ASN A 195 3.00 -28.45 -12.45
C ASN A 195 2.51 -27.04 -12.10
N THR A 196 1.21 -26.90 -11.83
CA THR A 196 0.55 -25.62 -11.58
C THR A 196 0.51 -25.20 -10.11
N THR A 197 0.96 -26.06 -9.20
CA THR A 197 0.85 -25.81 -7.76
C THR A 197 1.83 -24.73 -7.30
N VAL A 198 1.30 -23.69 -6.66
CA VAL A 198 2.05 -22.61 -6.04
C VAL A 198 2.10 -22.87 -4.54
N TYR A 199 3.25 -22.62 -3.93
CA TYR A 199 3.48 -22.77 -2.50
C TYR A 199 3.97 -21.45 -1.89
N VAL A 200 3.78 -21.27 -0.60
CA VAL A 200 4.48 -20.26 0.22
C VAL A 200 5.22 -20.96 1.35
N VAL A 201 6.42 -20.50 1.68
CA VAL A 201 7.14 -20.96 2.87
C VAL A 201 6.64 -20.22 4.10
N GLY A 202 6.19 -20.94 5.12
CA GLY A 202 5.74 -20.38 6.39
C GLY A 202 6.89 -20.06 7.34
N CYS A 203 6.60 -19.37 8.45
CA CYS A 203 7.57 -19.13 9.51
C CYS A 203 8.14 -20.45 10.09
N ASP A 204 7.34 -21.52 10.05
CA ASP A 204 7.69 -22.88 10.47
C ASP A 204 8.70 -23.59 9.54
N GLY A 205 9.06 -22.95 8.42
CA GLY A 205 9.97 -23.49 7.41
C GLY A 205 9.34 -24.57 6.52
N THR A 206 8.04 -24.82 6.64
CA THR A 206 7.29 -25.73 5.78
C THR A 206 6.71 -25.00 4.58
N SER A 207 6.41 -25.75 3.52
CA SER A 207 5.76 -25.25 2.32
C SER A 207 4.25 -25.49 2.42
N HIS A 208 3.48 -24.43 2.18
CA HIS A 208 2.02 -24.42 2.24
C HIS A 208 1.44 -24.19 0.85
N VAL A 209 0.49 -25.02 0.45
CA VAL A 209 -0.08 -24.99 -0.90
C VAL A 209 -1.14 -23.90 -1.01
N PHE A 210 -1.10 -23.12 -2.09
CA PHE A 210 -2.29 -22.39 -2.55
C PHE A 210 -3.20 -23.34 -3.31
N PRO A 211 -4.41 -23.62 -2.80
CA PRO A 211 -5.28 -24.63 -3.41
C PRO A 211 -5.84 -24.21 -4.76
N ASN A 212 -5.92 -22.91 -5.02
CA ASN A 212 -6.37 -22.33 -6.28
C ASN A 212 -5.85 -20.89 -6.44
N GLU A 213 -5.99 -20.35 -7.66
CA GLU A 213 -5.56 -19.00 -8.02
C GLU A 213 -6.31 -17.91 -7.24
N LEU A 214 -7.59 -18.11 -6.91
CA LEU A 214 -8.35 -17.12 -6.15
C LEU A 214 -7.74 -16.94 -4.76
N THR A 215 -7.47 -18.03 -4.04
CA THR A 215 -6.84 -17.96 -2.72
C THR A 215 -5.48 -17.27 -2.81
N TYR A 216 -4.67 -17.57 -3.83
CA TYR A 216 -3.41 -16.87 -4.05
C TYR A 216 -3.61 -15.35 -4.22
N GLN A 217 -4.56 -14.95 -5.06
CA GLN A 217 -4.87 -13.54 -5.33
C GLN A 217 -5.43 -12.77 -4.13
N THR A 218 -5.85 -13.46 -3.07
CA THR A 218 -6.21 -12.79 -1.81
C THR A 218 -4.98 -12.37 -0.99
N TRP A 219 -3.82 -12.99 -1.22
CA TRP A 219 -2.57 -12.73 -0.50
C TRP A 219 -1.51 -12.00 -1.33
N TRP A 220 -1.43 -12.26 -2.63
CA TRP A 220 -0.54 -11.58 -3.58
C TRP A 220 -1.37 -10.96 -4.72
N PRO A 221 -1.04 -9.74 -5.18
CA PRO A 221 -1.82 -9.07 -6.23
C PRO A 221 -1.67 -9.74 -7.61
N ASP A 222 -0.51 -10.32 -7.87
CA ASP A 222 -0.10 -10.93 -9.13
C ASP A 222 0.96 -12.01 -8.88
N PHE A 223 1.49 -12.60 -9.96
CA PHE A 223 2.51 -13.64 -9.91
C PHE A 223 3.95 -13.13 -10.05
N GLU A 224 4.22 -11.82 -9.93
CA GLU A 224 5.57 -11.26 -10.12
C GLU A 224 6.53 -11.67 -9.00
N SER A 225 5.99 -11.92 -7.80
CA SER A 225 6.76 -12.43 -6.65
C SER A 225 7.08 -13.93 -6.73
N LEU A 226 6.66 -14.62 -7.79
CA LEU A 226 6.81 -16.07 -7.90
C LEU A 226 8.25 -16.49 -8.22
N SER A 227 8.85 -17.23 -7.31
CA SER A 227 10.18 -17.82 -7.50
C SER A 227 10.11 -19.24 -8.05
N PHE A 228 10.93 -19.55 -9.04
CA PHE A 228 11.01 -20.90 -9.61
C PHE A 228 12.13 -21.70 -8.94
N VAL A 229 11.81 -22.88 -8.42
CA VAL A 229 12.73 -23.70 -7.60
C VAL A 229 12.84 -25.14 -8.10
N GLU A 230 13.97 -25.78 -7.80
CA GLU A 230 14.21 -27.19 -8.07
C GLU A 230 13.38 -28.11 -7.17
N SER A 231 13.12 -29.33 -7.63
CA SER A 231 12.37 -30.34 -6.83
C SER A 231 13.05 -30.65 -5.49
N SER A 232 14.39 -30.56 -5.44
CA SER A 232 15.17 -30.78 -4.21
C SER A 232 15.01 -29.68 -3.17
N PHE A 233 14.67 -28.45 -3.58
CA PHE A 233 14.38 -27.34 -2.67
C PHE A 233 13.03 -27.52 -1.99
N LEU A 234 11.99 -27.86 -2.78
CA LEU A 234 10.67 -28.22 -2.25
C LEU A 234 10.75 -29.39 -1.27
N ALA A 235 11.55 -30.42 -1.57
CA ALA A 235 11.71 -31.58 -0.69
C ALA A 235 12.37 -31.24 0.67
N GLN A 236 13.08 -30.12 0.79
CA GLN A 236 13.66 -29.65 2.06
C GLN A 236 12.65 -28.95 2.96
N HIS A 237 11.55 -28.46 2.38
CA HIS A 237 10.47 -27.76 3.08
C HIS A 237 9.31 -28.73 3.16
N GLY A 238 9.08 -29.33 4.35
CA GLY A 238 7.97 -30.26 4.55
C GLY A 238 6.62 -29.69 4.08
N LEU A 239 5.62 -30.53 3.85
CA LEU A 239 4.30 -30.04 3.44
C LEU A 239 3.47 -29.71 4.68
N GLY A 240 3.08 -28.44 4.80
CA GLY A 240 2.19 -27.93 5.85
C GLY A 240 0.71 -27.95 5.43
N ASN A 241 -0.13 -27.26 6.20
CA ASN A 241 -1.54 -27.05 5.86
C ASN A 241 -1.67 -26.19 4.59
N ASN A 242 -2.80 -26.31 3.88
CA ASN A 242 -3.09 -25.43 2.74
C ASN A 242 -3.31 -23.99 3.22
N VAL A 243 -2.95 -23.03 2.37
CA VAL A 243 -3.28 -21.62 2.56
C VAL A 243 -4.79 -21.43 2.39
N THR A 244 -5.41 -20.73 3.34
CA THR A 244 -6.81 -20.32 3.26
C THR A 244 -6.96 -18.94 2.60
N VAL A 245 -8.18 -18.60 2.19
CA VAL A 245 -8.56 -17.23 1.81
C VAL A 245 -8.06 -16.24 2.86
N ARG A 246 -7.47 -15.14 2.42
CA ARG A 246 -6.92 -14.14 3.33
C ARG A 246 -8.00 -13.53 4.22
N PRO A 247 -7.77 -13.44 5.54
CA PRO A 247 -8.69 -12.75 6.45
C PRO A 247 -9.03 -11.33 5.98
N GLY A 248 -10.27 -10.90 6.21
CA GLY A 248 -10.73 -9.55 5.84
C GLY A 248 -10.94 -9.31 4.34
N THR A 249 -10.84 -10.34 3.49
CA THR A 249 -11.08 -10.23 2.03
C THR A 249 -12.47 -10.73 1.62
N TYR A 250 -12.57 -11.94 1.06
CA TYR A 250 -13.83 -12.54 0.66
C TYR A 250 -14.55 -13.23 1.83
N LEU A 251 -15.87 -13.18 1.79
CA LEU A 251 -16.75 -14.06 2.55
C LEU A 251 -16.84 -15.41 1.84
N VAL A 252 -16.84 -16.50 2.59
CA VAL A 252 -16.87 -17.85 2.01
C VAL A 252 -18.16 -18.60 2.35
N LYS A 253 -18.56 -19.50 1.46
CA LYS A 253 -19.65 -20.44 1.70
C LYS A 253 -19.45 -21.75 0.94
N LEU A 254 -20.18 -22.79 1.33
CA LEU A 254 -20.32 -24.00 0.52
C LEU A 254 -21.40 -23.79 -0.54
N ALA A 255 -21.21 -24.32 -1.75
CA ALA A 255 -22.24 -24.26 -2.79
C ALA A 255 -23.58 -24.92 -2.36
N THR A 256 -23.49 -25.92 -1.48
CA THR A 256 -24.62 -26.72 -0.98
C THR A 256 -25.23 -26.20 0.32
N ASP A 257 -24.63 -25.22 0.99
CA ASP A 257 -25.11 -24.63 2.25
C ASP A 257 -25.32 -23.11 2.08
N PRO A 258 -26.50 -22.56 2.43
CA PRO A 258 -26.72 -21.11 2.35
C PRO A 258 -25.91 -20.28 3.38
N LYS A 259 -25.25 -20.90 4.36
CA LYS A 259 -24.46 -20.16 5.36
C LYS A 259 -23.24 -19.48 4.76
N VAL A 260 -23.04 -18.21 5.13
CA VAL A 260 -21.92 -17.36 4.70
C VAL A 260 -21.05 -17.05 5.91
N TYR A 261 -19.74 -17.11 5.72
CA TYR A 261 -18.76 -16.97 6.79
C TYR A 261 -17.76 -15.88 6.45
N ALA A 262 -17.41 -15.05 7.45
CA ALA A 262 -16.21 -14.24 7.41
C ALA A 262 -15.00 -15.12 7.74
N VAL A 263 -13.85 -14.83 7.10
CA VAL A 263 -12.59 -15.51 7.38
C VAL A 263 -11.74 -14.64 8.29
N GLU A 264 -11.32 -15.20 9.43
CA GLU A 264 -10.41 -14.60 10.40
C GLU A 264 -9.03 -15.27 10.39
N PRO A 265 -7.98 -14.64 10.98
CA PRO A 265 -6.64 -15.21 11.06
C PRO A 265 -6.62 -16.66 11.58
N GLY A 266 -5.74 -17.47 11.00
CA GLY A 266 -5.66 -18.90 11.30
C GLY A 266 -6.73 -19.78 10.63
N GLY A 267 -7.44 -19.27 9.62
CA GLY A 267 -8.45 -20.04 8.88
C GLY A 267 -9.73 -20.27 9.68
N ILE A 268 -10.10 -19.31 10.53
CA ILE A 268 -11.30 -19.39 11.36
C ILE A 268 -12.49 -18.82 10.59
N LEU A 269 -13.59 -19.58 10.50
CA LEU A 269 -14.83 -19.16 9.88
C LEU A 269 -15.83 -18.69 10.93
N ARG A 270 -16.24 -17.42 10.83
CA ARG A 270 -17.25 -16.83 11.69
C ARG A 270 -18.57 -16.72 10.93
N TRP A 271 -19.60 -17.46 11.37
CA TRP A 271 -20.87 -17.50 10.65
C TRP A 271 -21.59 -16.15 10.73
N ILE A 272 -22.06 -15.64 9.60
CA ILE A 272 -22.95 -14.48 9.53
C ILE A 272 -24.40 -14.99 9.56
N PRO A 273 -25.15 -14.81 10.68
CA PRO A 273 -26.40 -15.55 10.89
C PRO A 273 -27.53 -15.21 9.93
N ASN A 274 -27.53 -13.99 9.36
CA ASN A 274 -28.57 -13.50 8.48
C ASN A 274 -28.09 -12.30 7.63
N GLU A 275 -28.88 -11.93 6.62
CA GLU A 275 -28.58 -10.81 5.71
C GLU A 275 -28.52 -9.45 6.40
N ALA A 276 -29.31 -9.21 7.45
CA ALA A 276 -29.27 -7.94 8.17
C ALA A 276 -27.93 -7.75 8.89
N THR A 277 -27.39 -8.81 9.50
CA THR A 277 -26.02 -8.83 10.05
C THR A 277 -24.98 -8.60 8.96
N ALA A 278 -25.12 -9.24 7.80
CA ALA A 278 -24.19 -9.04 6.68
C ALA A 278 -24.19 -7.59 6.17
N GLN A 279 -25.37 -6.98 6.03
CA GLN A 279 -25.50 -5.57 5.62
C GLN A 279 -24.96 -4.61 6.67
N ALA A 280 -25.15 -4.90 7.96
CA ALA A 280 -24.59 -4.09 9.04
C ALA A 280 -23.05 -4.10 9.04
N LEU A 281 -22.45 -5.28 8.83
CA LEU A 281 -21.00 -5.45 8.87
C LEU A 281 -20.29 -5.10 7.55
N TYR A 282 -20.93 -5.28 6.39
CA TYR A 282 -20.24 -5.15 5.08
C TYR A 282 -20.97 -4.22 4.10
N GLY A 283 -22.09 -3.63 4.50
CA GLY A 283 -22.90 -2.75 3.66
C GLY A 283 -23.76 -3.50 2.63
N ASN A 284 -24.49 -2.74 1.81
CA ASN A 284 -25.50 -3.29 0.89
C ASN A 284 -24.94 -4.20 -0.21
N ASN A 285 -23.63 -4.11 -0.50
CA ASN A 285 -22.96 -4.90 -1.55
C ASN A 285 -22.20 -6.11 -0.98
N TRP A 286 -22.44 -6.50 0.28
CA TRP A 286 -21.76 -7.63 0.92
C TRP A 286 -21.81 -8.92 0.10
N ASN A 287 -22.91 -9.13 -0.64
CA ASN A 287 -23.10 -10.31 -1.47
C ASN A 287 -22.16 -10.37 -2.69
N GLN A 288 -21.51 -9.26 -3.06
CA GLN A 288 -20.55 -9.21 -4.16
C GLN A 288 -19.16 -9.74 -3.79
N ILE A 289 -18.88 -9.86 -2.49
CA ILE A 289 -17.62 -10.41 -1.97
C ILE A 289 -17.81 -11.82 -1.40
N VAL A 290 -18.92 -12.49 -1.74
CA VAL A 290 -19.15 -13.90 -1.36
C VAL A 290 -18.64 -14.82 -2.45
N ILE A 291 -17.82 -15.80 -2.07
CA ILE A 291 -17.31 -16.84 -2.96
C ILE A 291 -17.70 -18.23 -2.46
N ASP A 292 -17.90 -19.15 -3.41
CA ASP A 292 -18.08 -20.56 -3.09
C ASP A 292 -16.71 -21.24 -2.95
N ILE A 293 -16.53 -22.01 -1.87
CA ILE A 293 -15.41 -22.94 -1.69
C ILE A 293 -15.91 -24.38 -1.73
N SER A 294 -15.09 -25.31 -2.23
CA SER A 294 -15.44 -26.73 -2.31
C SER A 294 -15.44 -27.37 -0.92
N ASP A 295 -16.16 -28.48 -0.74
CA ASP A 295 -16.18 -29.22 0.53
C ASP A 295 -14.77 -29.66 0.99
N GLU A 296 -13.89 -29.97 0.04
CA GLU A 296 -12.50 -30.33 0.32
C GLU A 296 -11.71 -29.15 0.89
N LEU A 297 -11.83 -27.96 0.30
CA LEU A 297 -11.16 -26.75 0.81
C LEU A 297 -11.79 -26.24 2.10
N PHE A 298 -13.09 -26.46 2.30
CA PHE A 298 -13.75 -26.11 3.56
C PHE A 298 -13.17 -26.88 4.76
N ALA A 299 -12.60 -28.06 4.54
CA ALA A 299 -11.94 -28.85 5.58
C ALA A 299 -10.62 -28.23 6.09
N ASP A 300 -10.03 -27.29 5.35
CA ASP A 300 -8.85 -26.53 5.78
C ASP A 300 -9.19 -25.43 6.81
N TYR A 301 -10.47 -25.21 7.09
CA TYR A 301 -10.96 -24.19 7.99
C TYR A 301 -11.50 -24.76 9.31
N THR A 302 -11.53 -23.92 10.35
CA THR A 302 -12.17 -24.22 11.63
C THR A 302 -13.36 -23.28 11.86
N ILE A 303 -14.48 -23.79 12.36
CA ILE A 303 -15.64 -22.96 12.66
C ILE A 303 -15.46 -22.31 14.04
N GLY A 304 -15.48 -20.98 14.08
CA GLY A 304 -15.45 -20.17 15.29
C GLY A 304 -16.84 -19.80 15.79
N GLU A 305 -16.90 -18.80 16.67
CA GLU A 305 -18.18 -18.27 17.17
C GLU A 305 -18.96 -17.54 16.07
N ASP A 306 -20.28 -17.45 16.20
CA ASP A 306 -21.10 -16.71 15.26
C ASP A 306 -20.86 -15.19 15.39
N LEU A 307 -21.01 -14.44 14.30
CA LEU A 307 -20.97 -12.98 14.33
C LEU A 307 -22.29 -12.39 14.81
N THR A 308 -22.19 -11.18 15.37
CA THR A 308 -23.32 -10.31 15.68
C THR A 308 -23.25 -9.06 14.79
N ASP A 309 -24.29 -8.25 14.78
CA ASP A 309 -24.33 -7.00 14.00
C ASP A 309 -23.50 -5.85 14.60
N THR A 310 -22.90 -6.04 15.78
CA THR A 310 -22.09 -5.02 16.46
C THR A 310 -20.60 -5.35 16.54
N ILE A 311 -20.20 -6.59 16.23
CA ILE A 311 -18.81 -7.03 16.29
C ILE A 311 -18.34 -7.39 14.89
N TYR A 312 -17.40 -6.61 14.38
CA TYR A 312 -16.70 -6.91 13.14
C TYR A 312 -15.71 -8.05 13.36
N PRO A 313 -15.54 -8.93 12.36
CA PRO A 313 -14.49 -9.94 12.42
C PRO A 313 -13.10 -9.31 12.35
N GLU A 314 -12.12 -10.10 12.79
CA GLU A 314 -10.71 -9.75 12.71
C GLU A 314 -10.26 -9.50 11.26
N ALA A 315 -9.21 -8.69 11.11
CA ALA A 315 -8.56 -8.32 9.84
C ALA A 315 -9.39 -7.47 8.86
N VAL A 316 -10.52 -6.91 9.29
CA VAL A 316 -11.30 -5.99 8.46
C VAL A 316 -10.51 -4.71 8.20
N ILE A 317 -10.39 -4.34 6.93
CA ILE A 317 -9.96 -3.01 6.50
C ILE A 317 -11.21 -2.13 6.43
N GLY A 318 -11.26 -1.09 7.23
CA GLY A 318 -12.40 -0.21 7.34
C GLY A 318 -12.10 1.23 6.94
N PHE A 319 -13.10 1.95 6.45
CA PHE A 319 -13.02 3.40 6.26
C PHE A 319 -13.96 4.10 7.24
N LEU A 320 -13.41 5.06 7.97
CA LEU A 320 -14.11 5.95 8.87
C LEU A 320 -14.42 7.26 8.12
N PRO A 321 -15.65 7.45 7.59
CA PRO A 321 -15.94 8.55 6.68
C PRO A 321 -15.96 9.93 7.33
N VAL A 322 -16.16 10.00 8.65
CA VAL A 322 -16.17 11.28 9.38
C VAL A 322 -14.75 11.72 9.72
N GLU A 323 -13.91 10.78 10.11
CA GLU A 323 -12.51 10.99 10.48
C GLU A 323 -11.59 11.02 9.26
N GLY A 324 -12.04 10.50 8.11
CA GLY A 324 -11.31 10.53 6.85
C GLY A 324 -10.11 9.58 6.80
N ARG A 325 -10.12 8.50 7.59
CA ARG A 325 -8.99 7.55 7.68
C ARG A 325 -9.41 6.10 7.44
N VAL A 326 -8.46 5.31 6.94
CA VAL A 326 -8.58 3.86 6.79
C VAL A 326 -7.99 3.19 8.03
N VAL A 327 -8.64 2.15 8.53
CA VAL A 327 -8.24 1.43 9.73
C VAL A 327 -8.20 -0.08 9.49
N TYR A 328 -7.39 -0.78 10.27
CA TYR A 328 -7.36 -2.24 10.35
C TYR A 328 -7.94 -2.66 11.71
N LEU A 329 -8.90 -3.57 11.71
CA LEU A 329 -9.47 -4.12 12.95
C LEU A 329 -8.70 -5.37 13.34
N SER A 330 -8.09 -5.33 14.53
CA SER A 330 -7.35 -6.46 15.08
C SER A 330 -7.41 -6.49 16.60
N ASN A 331 -7.61 -7.67 17.19
CA ASN A 331 -7.60 -7.92 18.63
C ASN A 331 -8.43 -6.91 19.44
N SER A 332 -9.68 -6.67 19.02
CA SER A 332 -10.57 -5.67 19.64
C SER A 332 -10.04 -4.23 19.64
N SER A 333 -9.09 -3.92 18.77
CA SER A 333 -8.57 -2.57 18.52
C SER A 333 -8.78 -2.16 17.06
N TYR A 334 -8.85 -0.86 16.81
CA TYR A 334 -8.67 -0.30 15.48
C TYR A 334 -7.29 0.31 15.38
N TYR A 335 -6.58 0.04 14.29
CA TYR A 335 -5.28 0.63 14.00
C TYR A 335 -5.43 1.52 12.77
N ASN A 336 -4.93 2.75 12.82
CA ASN A 336 -4.82 3.58 11.63
C ASN A 336 -3.91 2.87 10.61
N LEU A 337 -4.28 2.92 9.33
CA LEU A 337 -3.49 2.36 8.24
C LEU A 337 -2.80 3.49 7.46
N PRO A 338 -1.52 3.77 7.72
CA PRO A 338 -0.68 4.57 6.83
C PRO A 338 -0.70 4.00 5.41
N GLY A 339 -0.55 4.87 4.40
CA GLY A 339 -0.61 4.48 2.98
C GLY A 339 0.37 3.36 2.64
N ASP A 340 1.59 3.45 3.15
CA ASP A 340 2.64 2.43 2.97
C ASP A 340 2.35 1.11 3.66
N THR A 341 1.68 1.15 4.80
CA THR A 341 1.29 -0.06 5.53
C THR A 341 0.33 -0.91 4.70
N ILE A 342 -0.56 -0.30 3.92
CA ILE A 342 -1.45 -1.03 3.01
C ILE A 342 -0.64 -1.79 1.97
N ASN A 343 0.32 -1.14 1.32
CA ASN A 343 1.16 -1.75 0.28
C ASN A 343 2.13 -2.79 0.85
N SER A 344 2.84 -2.47 1.93
CA SER A 344 3.83 -3.37 2.56
C SER A 344 3.18 -4.64 3.11
N LEU A 345 1.98 -4.54 3.67
CA LEU A 345 1.17 -5.69 4.08
C LEU A 345 0.37 -6.31 2.93
N ARG A 346 0.44 -5.78 1.70
CA ARG A 346 -0.36 -6.23 0.54
C ARG A 346 -1.88 -6.20 0.77
N LEU A 347 -2.35 -5.34 1.65
CA LEU A 347 -3.78 -5.19 1.94
C LEU A 347 -4.49 -4.61 0.72
N ASN A 348 -5.70 -5.12 0.42
CA ASN A 348 -6.42 -4.74 -0.80
C ASN A 348 -7.64 -3.88 -0.45
N THR A 349 -7.56 -2.60 -0.82
CA THR A 349 -8.62 -1.60 -0.54
C THR A 349 -9.94 -1.87 -1.27
N LYS A 350 -9.98 -2.83 -2.21
CA LYS A 350 -11.24 -3.34 -2.77
C LYS A 350 -12.18 -3.92 -1.71
N PHE A 351 -11.64 -4.44 -0.61
CA PHE A 351 -12.41 -5.03 0.50
C PHE A 351 -12.72 -4.04 1.63
N LEU A 352 -12.50 -2.75 1.38
CA LEU A 352 -12.70 -1.71 2.37
C LEU A 352 -14.18 -1.62 2.77
N VAL A 353 -14.41 -1.71 4.08
CA VAL A 353 -15.74 -1.71 4.69
C VAL A 353 -16.04 -0.30 5.23
N PRO A 354 -17.18 0.31 4.90
CA PRO A 354 -17.58 1.57 5.54
C PRO A 354 -17.95 1.29 7.00
N LEU A 355 -17.18 1.86 7.93
CA LEU A 355 -17.41 1.71 9.37
C LEU A 355 -18.17 2.93 9.93
N SER A 356 -19.01 2.68 10.94
CA SER A 356 -19.63 3.75 11.71
C SER A 356 -18.67 4.26 12.79
N ALA A 357 -18.89 5.48 13.28
CA ALA A 357 -18.12 6.02 14.41
C ALA A 357 -18.31 5.21 15.72
N GLU A 358 -19.30 4.30 15.78
CA GLU A 358 -19.53 3.44 16.95
C GLU A 358 -18.37 2.47 17.21
N ILE A 359 -17.56 2.15 16.19
CA ILE A 359 -16.37 1.33 16.38
C ILE A 359 -15.42 1.97 17.40
N MET A 360 -15.31 3.30 17.47
CA MET A 360 -14.40 3.98 18.40
C MET A 360 -14.85 3.89 19.87
N THR A 361 -16.08 3.43 20.10
CA THR A 361 -16.59 3.12 21.45
C THR A 361 -16.51 1.63 21.78
N THR A 362 -16.40 0.78 20.76
CA THR A 362 -16.40 -0.69 20.88
C THR A 362 -14.99 -1.27 20.85
N TYR A 363 -14.09 -0.64 20.08
CA TYR A 363 -12.70 -1.02 19.88
C TYR A 363 -11.79 0.04 20.50
N SER A 364 -10.66 -0.39 21.06
CA SER A 364 -9.62 0.53 21.53
C SER A 364 -8.81 1.13 20.38
N ASP A 365 -8.32 2.36 20.56
CA ASP A 365 -7.33 2.95 19.66
C ASP A 365 -5.99 2.22 19.80
N GLY A 366 -5.56 1.57 18.72
CA GLY A 366 -4.29 0.86 18.63
C GLY A 366 -3.12 1.71 18.13
N GLY A 367 -3.36 2.98 17.77
CA GLY A 367 -2.37 3.82 17.08
C GLY A 367 -2.23 3.43 15.60
N ASP A 368 -1.05 3.68 15.02
CA ASP A 368 -0.74 3.28 13.65
C ASP A 368 -0.39 1.79 13.58
N LEU A 369 -0.90 1.10 12.58
CA LEU A 369 -0.49 -0.26 12.27
C LEU A 369 0.93 -0.21 11.69
N ILE A 370 1.86 -0.85 12.40
CA ILE A 370 3.20 -1.13 11.91
C ILE A 370 3.21 -2.43 11.10
N TYR A 371 4.25 -2.64 10.30
CA TYR A 371 4.44 -3.89 9.59
C TYR A 371 4.45 -5.09 10.55
N ASP A 372 3.67 -6.11 10.22
CA ASP A 372 3.51 -7.35 10.97
C ASP A 372 3.48 -8.52 9.98
N GLU A 373 4.44 -9.43 10.12
CA GLU A 373 4.59 -10.60 9.27
C GLU A 373 3.38 -11.54 9.35
N ALA A 374 2.70 -11.61 10.50
CA ALA A 374 1.51 -12.43 10.69
C ALA A 374 0.28 -11.86 9.94
N ILE A 375 0.31 -10.58 9.57
CA ILE A 375 -0.70 -9.96 8.71
C ILE A 375 -0.28 -10.08 7.24
N ALA A 376 1.01 -9.95 6.96
CA ALA A 376 1.54 -10.00 5.61
C ALA A 376 1.49 -11.42 5.01
N PHE A 377 1.69 -12.47 5.82
CA PHE A 377 1.83 -13.86 5.37
C PHE A 377 0.85 -14.82 6.05
N PRO A 378 0.45 -15.92 5.38
CA PRO A 378 -0.53 -16.88 5.92
C PRO A 378 0.00 -17.79 7.04
N PHE A 379 1.33 -17.96 7.16
CA PHE A 379 1.98 -18.92 8.05
C PHE A 379 3.34 -18.44 8.54
#